data_AF-A0A523GFF5-F1
#
_entry.id   AF-A0A523GFF5-F1
#
_cell.length_a   1.000
_cell.length_b   1.000
_cell.length_c   1.000
_cell.angle_alpha   90.00
_cell.angle_beta   90.00
_cell.angle_gamma   90.00
#
_symmetry.space_group_name_H-M   'P 1'
#
loop_
_entity.id
_entity.type
_entity.pdbx_description
1 polymer ?
#
loop_
_entity_poly.entity_id
_entity_poly.type
_entity_poly.pdbx_seq_one_letter_code
_entity_poly.pdbx_strand_id
1 'polypeptide(L)'
;AKKIWWDIRVHPFFPTVEIRICDIPMTIDETIAIAALIQAITAKLYKLREDNLSFISYKKSLINENKWRASRYGLDGKLIDFGKEMEVDTRSLIMEMLDFVDDVVDDLGSRHELEYINQILEMGTGADRQLKVYEETKSLEKVVEYIVEQTTEGT
;
A
#
# COMPACT_ATOMS: atom_id res chain seq x y z
N ALA A 1 5.54 20.03 17.18
CA ALA A 1 5.07 18.78 16.53
C ALA A 1 5.25 18.72 14.99
N LYS A 2 5.32 19.82 14.23
CA LYS A 2 5.44 19.78 12.74
C LYS A 2 6.74 19.17 12.16
N LYS A 3 7.77 18.93 12.98
CA LYS A 3 9.12 18.50 12.55
C LYS A 3 9.43 17.02 12.77
N ILE A 4 8.45 16.21 13.19
CA ILE A 4 8.67 14.79 13.46
C ILE A 4 8.22 13.98 12.23
N TRP A 5 9.10 13.11 11.76
CA TRP A 5 8.87 12.25 10.60
C TRP A 5 8.21 10.95 11.07
N TRP A 6 6.88 10.93 11.00
CA TRP A 6 6.05 9.76 11.34
C TRP A 6 5.35 9.27 10.08
N ASP A 7 5.26 7.94 9.94
CA ASP A 7 4.58 7.28 8.82
C ASP A 7 3.08 7.59 8.80
N ILE A 8 2.47 7.76 9.98
CA ILE A 8 1.07 8.14 10.15
C ILE A 8 1.00 9.26 11.19
N ARG A 9 0.18 10.29 10.93
CA ARG A 9 0.09 11.48 11.78
C ARG A 9 -1.33 12.00 11.89
N VAL A 10 -1.75 12.33 13.11
CA VAL A 10 -2.98 13.11 13.33
C VAL A 10 -2.69 14.58 12.98
N HIS A 11 -3.50 15.18 12.11
CA HIS A 11 -3.32 16.57 11.74
C HIS A 11 -3.80 17.49 12.88
N PRO A 12 -3.02 18.52 13.28
CA PRO A 12 -3.36 19.35 14.44
C PRO A 12 -4.52 20.33 14.22
N PHE A 13 -4.88 20.63 12.96
CA PHE A 13 -5.92 21.61 12.63
C PHE A 13 -7.09 21.03 11.84
N PHE A 14 -6.89 19.90 11.19
CA PHE A 14 -7.91 19.21 10.42
C PHE A 14 -8.22 17.92 11.16
N PRO A 15 -9.49 17.52 11.30
CA PRO A 15 -9.87 16.29 11.98
C PRO A 15 -9.56 15.07 11.09
N THR A 16 -8.31 14.93 10.67
CA THR A 16 -7.84 13.92 9.72
C THR A 16 -6.61 13.19 10.24
N VAL A 17 -6.45 11.96 9.75
CA VAL A 17 -5.23 11.18 9.90
C VAL A 17 -4.53 11.15 8.54
N GLU A 18 -3.26 11.51 8.52
CA GLU A 18 -2.43 11.58 7.33
C GLU A 18 -1.53 10.35 7.27
N ILE A 19 -1.67 9.56 6.21
CA ILE A 19 -0.77 8.44 5.90
C ILE A 19 0.31 8.96 4.95
N ARG A 20 1.57 8.74 5.32
CA ARG A 20 2.76 9.35 4.69
C ARG A 20 3.88 8.34 4.42
N ILE A 21 3.52 7.06 4.31
CA ILE A 21 4.45 5.97 4.09
C ILE A 21 4.69 5.67 2.61
N CYS A 22 3.75 6.06 1.74
CA CYS A 22 3.79 5.76 0.32
C CYS A 22 4.73 6.69 -0.44
N ASP A 23 5.50 6.11 -1.36
CA ASP A 23 6.11 6.86 -2.47
C ASP A 23 5.02 7.26 -3.49
N ILE A 24 5.41 8.06 -4.48
CA ILE A 24 4.51 8.48 -5.58
C ILE A 24 4.41 7.33 -6.60
N PRO A 25 3.22 6.75 -6.83
CA PRO A 25 3.01 5.75 -7.88
C PRO A 25 3.19 6.33 -9.28
N MET A 26 3.39 5.48 -10.28
CA MET A 26 3.65 5.96 -11.65
C MET A 26 2.38 6.36 -12.39
N THR A 27 1.23 5.75 -12.06
CA THR A 27 -0.05 6.06 -12.69
C THR A 27 -1.08 6.59 -11.69
N ILE A 28 -2.09 7.28 -12.23
CA ILE A 28 -3.21 7.78 -11.44
C ILE A 28 -4.03 6.63 -10.88
N ASP A 29 -4.29 5.58 -11.67
CA ASP A 29 -5.06 4.41 -11.21
C ASP A 29 -4.40 3.72 -10.03
N GLU A 30 -3.07 3.54 -10.05
CA GLU A 30 -2.33 2.99 -8.91
C GLU A 30 -2.48 3.87 -7.66
N THR A 31 -2.43 5.19 -7.84
CA THR A 31 -2.60 6.16 -6.76
C THR A 31 -3.99 6.09 -6.15
N ILE A 32 -5.03 6.04 -6.99
CA ILE A 32 -6.43 5.96 -6.56
C ILE A 32 -6.68 4.61 -5.86
N ALA A 33 -6.14 3.50 -6.39
CA ALA A 33 -6.28 2.18 -5.80
C ALA A 33 -5.69 2.09 -4.39
N ILE A 34 -4.48 2.63 -4.21
CA ILE A 34 -3.82 2.69 -2.89
C ILE A 34 -4.63 3.59 -1.93
N ALA A 35 -5.16 4.72 -2.41
CA ALA A 35 -6.01 5.59 -1.62
C ALA A 35 -7.34 4.91 -1.21
N ALA A 36 -7.97 4.17 -2.12
CA ALA A 36 -9.17 3.38 -1.85
C ALA A 36 -8.92 2.30 -0.80
N LEU A 37 -7.80 1.58 -0.90
CA LEU A 37 -7.39 0.58 0.10
C LEU A 37 -7.18 1.22 1.48
N ILE A 38 -6.50 2.36 1.55
CA ILE A 38 -6.30 3.11 2.79
C ILE A 38 -7.64 3.54 3.40
N GLN A 39 -8.57 4.03 2.57
CA GLN A 39 -9.90 4.44 3.00
C GLN A 39 -10.69 3.24 3.55
N ALA A 40 -10.68 2.11 2.84
CA ALA A 40 -11.36 0.88 3.23
C ALA A 40 -10.79 0.31 4.54
N ILE A 41 -9.47 0.25 4.71
CA ILE A 41 -8.83 -0.14 5.97
C ILE A 41 -9.27 0.78 7.11
N THR A 42 -9.30 2.09 6.88
CA THR A 42 -9.72 3.06 7.90
C THR A 42 -11.18 2.86 8.31
N ALA A 43 -12.07 2.67 7.34
CA ALA A 43 -13.49 2.40 7.58
C ALA A 43 -13.70 1.07 8.31
N LYS A 44 -12.97 0.01 7.91
CA LYS A 44 -13.01 -1.29 8.57
C LYS A 44 -12.57 -1.22 10.03
N LEU A 45 -11.46 -0.52 10.30
CA LEU A 45 -10.97 -0.31 11.66
C LEU A 45 -11.96 0.52 12.51
N TYR A 46 -12.65 1.48 11.91
CA TYR A 46 -13.70 2.24 12.59
C TYR A 46 -14.90 1.36 12.95
N LYS A 47 -15.42 0.59 11.99
CA LYS A 47 -16.52 -0.37 12.20
C LYS A 47 -16.23 -1.36 13.32
N LEU A 48 -15.06 -2.00 13.28
CA LEU A 48 -14.64 -2.95 14.32
C LEU A 48 -14.55 -2.30 15.71
N ARG A 49 -14.16 -1.03 15.78
CA ARG A 49 -14.13 -0.28 17.03
C ARG A 49 -15.54 -0.02 17.58
N GLU A 50 -16.50 0.29 16.72
CA GLU A 50 -17.91 0.44 17.12
C GLU A 50 -18.48 -0.89 17.66
N ASP A 51 -18.05 -2.01 17.09
CA ASP A 51 -18.40 -3.37 17.53
C ASP A 51 -17.63 -3.83 18.78
N ASN A 52 -16.81 -2.96 19.40
CA ASN A 52 -15.93 -3.27 20.55
C ASN A 52 -14.91 -4.40 20.29
N LEU A 53 -14.53 -4.61 19.04
CA LEU A 53 -13.46 -5.52 18.65
C LEU A 53 -12.11 -4.80 18.68
N SER A 54 -11.07 -5.52 19.11
CA SER A 54 -9.71 -4.98 19.25
C SER A 54 -8.66 -5.94 18.71
N PHE A 55 -7.46 -5.41 18.43
CA PHE A 55 -6.34 -6.18 17.87
C PHE A 55 -5.22 -6.36 18.87
N ILE A 56 -4.42 -7.41 18.65
CA ILE A 56 -3.18 -7.63 19.39
C ILE A 56 -2.22 -6.48 19.09
N SER A 57 -1.74 -5.82 20.13
CA SER A 57 -0.72 -4.78 20.00
C SER A 57 0.66 -5.41 19.94
N TYR A 58 1.28 -5.40 18.77
CA TYR A 58 2.65 -5.88 18.59
C TYR A 58 3.69 -4.80 18.96
N LYS A 59 4.88 -5.25 19.35
CA LYS A 59 6.02 -4.35 19.62
C LYS A 59 6.42 -3.65 18.32
N LYS A 60 6.76 -2.35 18.41
CA LYS A 60 7.19 -1.55 17.25
C LYS A 60 8.38 -2.15 16.49
N SER A 61 9.28 -2.85 17.18
CA SER A 61 10.40 -3.56 16.54
C SER A 61 9.95 -4.63 15.54
N LEU A 62 8.85 -5.33 15.83
CA LEU A 62 8.28 -6.35 14.95
C LEU A 62 7.62 -5.72 13.72
N ILE A 63 6.89 -4.62 13.91
CA ILE A 63 6.28 -3.86 12.80
C ILE A 63 7.39 -3.29 11.89
N ASN A 64 8.47 -2.78 12.48
CA ASN A 64 9.61 -2.26 11.72
C ASN A 64 10.32 -3.34 10.89
N GLU A 65 10.37 -4.59 11.36
CA GLU A 65 10.92 -5.71 10.60
C GLU A 65 10.12 -5.95 9.31
N ASN A 66 8.79 -6.04 9.41
CA ASN A 66 7.93 -6.18 8.22
C ASN A 66 8.02 -4.95 7.31
N LYS A 67 8.13 -3.74 7.87
CA LYS A 67 8.35 -2.53 7.07
C LYS A 67 9.66 -2.60 6.28
N TRP A 68 10.74 -3.07 6.90
CA TRP A 68 12.03 -3.24 6.22
C TRP A 68 11.93 -4.29 5.11
N ARG A 69 11.31 -5.45 5.39
CA ARG A 69 11.09 -6.52 4.40
C ARG A 69 10.29 -6.03 3.20
N ALA A 70 9.20 -5.31 3.43
CA ALA A 70 8.39 -4.69 2.37
C ALA A 70 9.22 -3.73 1.51
N SER A 71 10.03 -2.87 2.15
CA SER A 71 10.87 -1.90 1.44
C SER A 71 11.99 -2.56 0.63
N ARG A 72 12.51 -3.71 1.08
CA ARG A 72 13.65 -4.39 0.46
C ARG A 72 13.25 -5.36 -0.65
N TYR A 73 12.13 -6.06 -0.48
CA TYR A 73 11.73 -7.19 -1.33
C TYR A 73 10.40 -6.96 -2.08
N GLY A 74 9.64 -5.92 -1.74
CA GLY A 74 8.39 -5.59 -2.42
C GLY A 74 7.38 -6.74 -2.40
N LEU A 75 6.68 -6.91 -3.52
CA LEU A 75 5.61 -7.91 -3.69
C LEU A 75 6.12 -9.36 -3.73
N ASP A 76 7.36 -9.57 -4.18
CA ASP A 76 7.94 -10.91 -4.30
C ASP A 76 8.69 -11.33 -3.03
N GLY A 77 8.59 -10.52 -1.97
CA GLY A 77 9.08 -10.83 -0.64
C GLY A 77 8.11 -11.64 0.22
N LYS A 78 8.53 -11.85 1.47
CA LYS A 78 7.71 -12.43 2.54
C LYS A 78 7.66 -11.51 3.74
N LEU A 79 6.50 -11.43 4.38
CA LEU A 79 6.31 -10.76 5.67
C LEU A 79 6.06 -11.80 6.75
N ILE A 80 6.31 -11.42 8.00
CA ILE A 80 6.03 -12.27 9.15
C ILE A 80 4.57 -12.07 9.56
N ASP A 81 3.79 -13.13 9.54
CA ASP A 81 2.49 -13.20 10.20
C ASP A 81 2.74 -13.58 11.68
N PHE A 82 2.55 -12.61 12.57
CA PHE A 82 2.80 -12.80 14.00
C PHE A 82 1.69 -13.58 14.71
N GLY A 83 0.54 -13.79 14.08
CA GLY A 83 -0.51 -14.67 14.59
C GLY A 83 -0.24 -16.13 14.25
N LYS A 84 0.24 -16.38 13.02
CA LYS A 84 0.64 -17.73 12.54
C LYS A 84 2.07 -18.12 12.93
N GLU A 85 2.87 -17.18 13.43
CA GLU A 85 4.29 -17.34 13.77
C GLU A 85 5.16 -17.84 12.60
N MET A 86 4.85 -17.42 11.37
CA MET A 86 5.54 -17.86 10.16
C MET A 86 5.67 -16.75 9.12
N GLU A 87 6.58 -16.96 8.17
CA GLU A 87 6.69 -16.11 6.99
C GLU A 87 5.62 -16.47 5.96
N VAL A 88 4.95 -15.45 5.43
CA VAL A 88 3.89 -15.57 4.43
C VAL A 88 4.22 -14.66 3.26
N ASP A 89 3.89 -15.11 2.05
CA ASP A 89 4.14 -14.35 0.83
C ASP A 89 3.35 -13.02 0.85
N THR A 90 4.02 -11.91 0.50
CA THR A 90 3.43 -10.56 0.58
C THR A 90 2.14 -10.47 -0.25
N ARG A 91 2.12 -11.08 -1.44
CA ARG A 91 0.95 -11.12 -2.33
C ARG A 91 -0.26 -11.76 -1.65
N SER A 92 -0.07 -12.88 -0.97
CA SER A 92 -1.14 -13.58 -0.24
C SER A 92 -1.69 -12.71 0.89
N LEU A 93 -0.83 -12.01 1.62
CA LEU A 93 -1.25 -11.09 2.68
C LEU A 93 -2.03 -9.88 2.15
N ILE A 94 -1.69 -9.38 0.95
CA ILE A 94 -2.47 -8.31 0.30
C ILE A 94 -3.86 -8.84 -0.08
N MET A 95 -3.96 -10.06 -0.61
CA MET A 95 -5.27 -10.67 -0.88
C MET A 95 -6.10 -10.85 0.39
N GLU A 96 -5.50 -11.36 1.48
CA GLU A 96 -6.15 -11.44 2.79
C GLU A 96 -6.61 -10.05 3.28
N MET A 97 -5.84 -8.99 2.99
CA MET A 97 -6.22 -7.61 3.32
C MET A 97 -7.41 -7.11 2.49
N LEU A 98 -7.48 -7.46 1.20
CA LEU A 98 -8.63 -7.14 0.34
C LEU A 98 -9.90 -7.82 0.85
N ASP A 99 -9.81 -9.11 1.18
CA ASP A 99 -10.91 -9.87 1.78
C ASP A 99 -11.35 -9.26 3.13
N PHE A 100 -10.38 -8.80 3.93
CA PHE A 100 -10.64 -8.21 5.24
C PHE A 100 -11.48 -6.92 5.17
N VAL A 101 -11.29 -6.12 4.12
CA VAL A 101 -12.00 -4.84 3.96
C VAL A 101 -13.28 -4.94 3.12
N ASP A 102 -13.52 -6.06 2.44
CA ASP A 102 -14.59 -6.20 1.43
C ASP A 102 -15.98 -5.73 1.91
N ASP A 103 -16.33 -5.99 3.17
CA ASP A 103 -17.63 -5.66 3.77
C ASP A 103 -17.87 -4.16 4.04
N VAL A 104 -16.90 -3.30 3.80
CA VAL A 104 -17.07 -1.83 3.91
C VAL A 104 -16.90 -1.10 2.58
N VAL A 105 -16.48 -1.80 1.53
CA VAL A 105 -16.06 -1.17 0.27
C VAL A 105 -17.24 -0.65 -0.54
N ASP A 106 -18.36 -1.38 -0.55
CA ASP A 106 -19.58 -0.97 -1.27
C ASP A 106 -20.17 0.34 -0.74
N ASP A 107 -20.21 0.49 0.59
CA ASP A 107 -20.70 1.71 1.24
C ASP A 107 -19.82 2.94 0.95
N LEU A 108 -18.53 2.71 0.69
CA LEU A 108 -17.57 3.75 0.31
C LEU A 108 -17.66 4.11 -1.18
N GLY A 109 -18.27 3.26 -2.01
CA GLY A 109 -18.35 3.43 -3.45
C GLY A 109 -17.00 3.33 -4.16
N SER A 110 -16.00 2.69 -3.54
CA SER A 110 -14.62 2.61 -4.03
C SER A 110 -14.20 1.20 -4.49
N ARG A 111 -15.19 0.32 -4.77
CA ARG A 111 -14.95 -1.08 -5.19
C ARG A 111 -14.12 -1.16 -6.46
N HIS A 112 -14.48 -0.37 -7.47
CA HIS A 112 -13.81 -0.41 -8.77
C HIS A 112 -12.33 -0.01 -8.65
N GLU A 113 -12.07 1.04 -7.88
CA GLU A 113 -10.73 1.55 -7.60
C GLU A 113 -9.91 0.54 -6.80
N LEU A 114 -10.53 -0.11 -5.80
CA LEU A 114 -9.87 -1.12 -4.99
C LEU A 114 -9.50 -2.36 -5.79
N GLU A 115 -10.35 -2.79 -6.74
CA GLU A 115 -10.10 -3.94 -7.60
C GLU A 115 -8.82 -3.78 -8.45
N TYR A 116 -8.41 -2.53 -8.73
CA TYR A 116 -7.17 -2.24 -9.45
C TYR A 116 -5.92 -2.69 -8.69
N ILE A 117 -5.99 -2.95 -7.37
CA ILE A 117 -4.90 -3.58 -6.63
C ILE A 117 -4.52 -4.96 -7.23
N ASN A 118 -5.49 -5.71 -7.75
CA ASN A 118 -5.20 -6.99 -8.43
C ASN A 118 -4.32 -6.77 -9.66
N GLN A 119 -4.57 -5.70 -10.42
CA GLN A 119 -3.77 -5.33 -11.58
C GLN A 119 -2.34 -4.96 -11.16
N ILE A 120 -2.15 -4.26 -10.04
CA ILE A 120 -0.82 -3.97 -9.48
C ILE A 120 -0.08 -5.26 -9.11
N LEU A 121 -0.79 -6.23 -8.50
CA LEU A 121 -0.20 -7.52 -8.17
C LEU A 121 0.24 -8.24 -9.46
N GLU A 122 -0.61 -8.30 -10.49
CA GLU A 122 -0.29 -8.98 -11.75
C GLU A 122 0.87 -8.33 -12.51
N MET A 123 0.87 -7.00 -12.64
CA MET A 123 1.86 -6.26 -13.41
C MET A 123 3.18 -6.01 -12.68
N GLY A 124 3.19 -6.15 -11.35
CA GLY A 124 4.29 -5.73 -10.49
C GLY A 124 4.25 -4.24 -10.17
N THR A 125 5.08 -3.82 -9.22
CA THR A 125 5.15 -2.42 -8.76
C THR A 125 5.79 -1.51 -9.79
N GLY A 126 5.66 -0.20 -9.60
CA GLY A 126 6.39 0.76 -10.43
C GLY A 126 7.91 0.60 -10.36
N ALA A 127 8.46 0.16 -9.22
CA ALA A 127 9.87 -0.16 -9.10
C ALA A 127 10.27 -1.35 -9.99
N ASP A 128 9.46 -2.41 -10.02
CA ASP A 128 9.71 -3.59 -10.84
C ASP A 128 9.74 -3.24 -12.34
N ARG A 129 8.79 -2.39 -12.77
CA ARG A 129 8.73 -1.93 -14.17
C ARG A 129 9.90 -1.03 -14.54
N GLN A 130 10.32 -0.12 -13.65
CA GLN A 130 11.51 0.71 -13.86
C GLN A 130 12.80 -0.13 -13.94
N LEU A 131 12.94 -1.12 -13.05
CA LEU A 131 14.07 -2.05 -13.07
C LEU A 131 14.12 -2.84 -14.38
N LYS A 132 12.98 -3.34 -14.85
CA LYS A 132 12.87 -4.04 -16.13
C LYS A 132 13.35 -3.18 -17.32
N VAL A 133 12.88 -1.92 -17.41
CA VAL A 133 13.33 -0.99 -18.47
C VAL A 133 14.84 -0.76 -18.40
N TYR A 134 15.38 -0.58 -17.20
CA TYR A 134 16.82 -0.43 -17.03
C TYR A 134 17.57 -1.72 -17.39
N GLU A 135 17.05 -2.89 -17.05
CA GLU A 135 17.69 -4.16 -17.35
C GLU A 135 17.77 -4.43 -18.86
N GLU A 136 16.74 -4.06 -19.61
CA GLU A 136 16.65 -4.21 -21.06
C GLU A 136 17.48 -3.17 -21.82
N THR A 137 17.50 -1.92 -21.36
CA THR A 137 18.12 -0.80 -22.09
C THR A 137 19.50 -0.39 -21.57
N LYS A 138 19.81 -0.72 -20.31
CA LYS A 138 20.96 -0.21 -19.54
C LYS A 138 21.07 1.33 -19.53
N SER A 139 19.95 2.05 -19.70
CA SER A 139 19.93 3.51 -19.76
C SER A 139 18.96 4.09 -18.73
N LEU A 140 19.45 5.00 -17.89
CA LEU A 140 18.60 5.76 -16.97
C LEU A 140 17.74 6.79 -17.69
N GLU A 141 18.19 7.31 -18.83
CA GLU A 141 17.41 8.24 -19.66
C GLU A 141 16.13 7.56 -20.16
N LYS A 142 16.25 6.28 -20.57
CA LYS A 142 15.09 5.47 -20.99
C LYS A 142 14.12 5.19 -19.85
N VAL A 143 14.61 5.02 -18.63
CA VAL A 143 13.76 4.88 -17.43
C VAL A 143 13.00 6.17 -17.17
N VAL A 144 13.65 7.34 -17.28
CA VAL A 144 12.98 8.63 -17.11
C VAL A 144 11.94 8.87 -18.20
N GLU A 145 12.26 8.60 -19.46
CA GLU A 145 11.30 8.67 -20.57
C GLU A 145 10.06 7.79 -20.28
N TYR A 146 10.27 6.56 -19.83
CA TYR A 146 9.20 5.65 -19.44
C TYR A 146 8.34 6.20 -18.28
N ILE A 147 8.96 6.74 -17.22
CA ILE A 147 8.21 7.33 -16.10
C ILE A 147 7.35 8.50 -16.59
N VAL A 148 7.89 9.35 -17.46
CA VAL A 148 7.15 10.49 -18.03
C VAL A 148 5.94 10.00 -18.83
N GLU A 149 6.13 9.01 -19.70
CA GLU A 149 5.07 8.41 -20.52
C GLU A 149 3.92 7.86 -19.65
N GLN A 150 4.26 7.06 -18.63
CA GLN A 150 3.27 6.48 -17.71
C GLN A 150 2.53 7.54 -16.88
N THR A 151 3.22 8.63 -16.51
CA THR A 151 2.58 9.73 -15.79
C THR A 151 1.56 10.47 -16.67
N THR A 152 1.87 10.63 -17.96
CA THR A 152 0.99 11.31 -18.92
C THR A 152 -0.18 10.47 -19.41
N GLU A 153 -0.12 9.14 -19.31
CA GLU A 153 -1.19 8.24 -19.75
C GLU A 153 -2.51 8.43 -18.97
N GLY A 154 -2.42 8.91 -17.72
CA GLY A 154 -3.60 9.18 -16.88
C GLY A 154 -4.17 10.61 -16.98
N THR A 155 -3.54 11.53 -17.72
CA THR A 155 -3.97 12.94 -17.87
C THR A 155 -4.60 13.22 -19.21
#